data_AF-A0A542KU80-F1
#
_entry.id   AF-A0A542KU80-F1
#
_cell.length_a   1.000
_cell.length_b   1.000
_cell.length_c   1.000
_cell.angle_alpha   90.00
_cell.angle_beta   90.00
_cell.angle_gamma   90.00
#
_symmetry.space_group_name_H-M   'P 1'
#
loop_
_entity.id
_entity.type
_entity.pdbx_description
1 polymer ?
#
loop_
_entity_poly.entity_id
_entity_poly.type
_entity_poly.pdbx_seq_one_letter_code
_entity_poly.pdbx_strand_id
1 'polypeptide(L)'
;MTTMPAPLREVADRNEEHVRAYRSSNLIVLLEDPTTPAATKDAVLAHVAPWSDAFQRMISVRAAFETDPQLKELALEHQQEEVGHNDILADSHRSGRTAGWDPVVEAGAAWFVDQFRTLPGLHRVVLAHLVLEAGSLTFSNAGSLAFPGNAYFALHDEADEEHIEMGYRLLAERQDWQLGEVTELLDHAWQIITMVSDRIAELARRDTVVPA
;
A
#
# COMPACT_ATOMS: atom_id res chain seq x y z
N MET A 1 18.85 -20.21 13.39
CA MET A 1 18.82 -19.07 12.45
C MET A 1 19.53 -19.50 11.18
N THR A 2 18.76 -19.98 10.21
CA THR A 2 19.30 -20.23 8.86
C THR A 2 19.47 -18.85 8.23
N THR A 3 20.69 -18.51 7.83
CA THR A 3 20.99 -17.26 7.11
C THR A 3 20.20 -17.20 5.82
N MET A 4 19.50 -16.09 5.57
CA MET A 4 18.79 -15.84 4.30
C MET A 4 19.74 -16.06 3.10
N PRO A 5 19.28 -16.72 2.02
CA PRO A 5 20.02 -16.81 0.78
C PRO A 5 20.42 -15.42 0.26
N ALA A 6 21.61 -15.29 -0.35
CA ALA A 6 22.12 -14.00 -0.81
C ALA A 6 21.15 -13.23 -1.74
N PRO A 7 20.46 -13.87 -2.72
CA PRO A 7 19.46 -13.17 -3.53
C PRO A 7 18.28 -12.62 -2.72
N LEU A 8 17.80 -13.37 -1.73
CA LEU A 8 16.68 -12.92 -0.90
C LEU A 8 17.08 -11.74 -0.01
N ARG A 9 18.31 -11.75 0.51
CA ARG A 9 18.85 -10.61 1.25
C ARG A 9 18.91 -9.36 0.39
N GLU A 10 19.31 -9.49 -0.88
CA GLU A 10 19.37 -8.35 -1.79
C GLU A 10 17.97 -7.78 -2.10
N VAL A 11 16.95 -8.64 -2.25
CA VAL A 11 15.54 -8.20 -2.35
C VAL A 11 15.11 -7.45 -1.08
N ALA A 12 15.43 -7.97 0.11
CA ALA A 12 15.06 -7.35 1.38
C ALA A 12 15.77 -5.99 1.58
N ASP A 13 17.08 -5.93 1.33
CA ASP A 13 17.87 -4.70 1.42
C ASP A 13 17.31 -3.64 0.47
N ARG A 14 17.00 -4.03 -0.79
CA ARG A 14 16.41 -3.14 -1.79
C ARG A 14 15.03 -2.63 -1.38
N ASN A 15 14.18 -3.50 -0.84
CA ASN A 15 12.86 -3.09 -0.38
C ASN A 15 12.94 -2.16 0.84
N GLU A 16 13.87 -2.40 1.76
CA GLU A 16 14.09 -1.51 2.91
C GLU A 16 14.54 -0.10 2.48
N GLU A 17 15.39 -0.01 1.46
CA GLU A 17 15.77 1.28 0.85
C GLU A 17 14.54 2.04 0.35
N HIS A 18 13.62 1.35 -0.34
CA HIS A 18 12.39 1.96 -0.84
C HIS A 18 11.45 2.37 0.28
N VAL A 19 11.24 1.54 1.30
CA VAL A 19 10.45 1.91 2.49
C VAL A 19 11.03 3.18 3.14
N ARG A 20 12.36 3.25 3.28
CA ARG A 20 13.04 4.44 3.82
C ARG A 20 12.83 5.68 2.94
N ALA A 21 12.89 5.52 1.61
CA ALA A 21 12.62 6.61 0.68
C ALA A 21 11.15 7.06 0.72
N TYR A 22 10.20 6.12 0.79
CA TYR A 22 8.77 6.37 0.83
C TYR A 22 8.34 7.15 2.07
N ARG A 23 9.02 6.98 3.21
CA ARG A 23 8.85 7.84 4.40
C ARG A 23 9.10 9.32 4.13
N SER A 24 9.84 9.65 3.07
CA SER A 24 10.07 11.03 2.65
C SER A 24 9.07 11.53 1.60
N SER A 25 8.05 10.73 1.23
CA SER A 25 6.98 11.17 0.34
C SER A 25 6.18 12.32 0.97
N ASN A 26 5.56 13.13 0.12
CA ASN A 26 4.80 14.30 0.55
C ASN A 26 3.60 13.93 1.44
N LEU A 27 3.02 12.73 1.26
CA LEU A 27 1.93 12.24 2.09
C LEU A 27 2.39 11.97 3.52
N ILE A 28 3.47 11.20 3.68
CA ILE A 28 3.99 10.83 4.98
C ILE A 28 4.44 12.09 5.73
N VAL A 29 5.24 12.93 5.07
CA VAL A 29 5.71 14.21 5.64
C VAL A 29 4.53 15.10 6.04
N LEU A 30 3.47 15.17 5.22
CA LEU A 30 2.28 15.98 5.55
C LEU A 30 1.60 15.48 6.82
N LEU A 31 1.45 14.17 7.00
CA LEU A 31 0.81 13.57 8.18
C LEU A 31 1.66 13.72 9.44
N GLU A 32 2.96 13.48 9.34
CA GLU A 32 3.89 13.56 10.48
C GLU A 32 4.18 14.99 10.92
N ASP A 33 4.10 15.98 10.01
CA ASP A 33 4.34 17.38 10.35
C ASP A 33 3.28 17.90 11.35
N PRO A 34 3.69 18.29 12.58
CA PRO A 34 2.77 18.81 13.59
C PRO A 34 2.19 20.18 13.22
N THR A 35 2.78 20.88 12.25
CA THR A 35 2.33 22.19 11.76
C THR A 35 1.29 22.09 10.65
N THR A 36 1.10 20.91 10.04
CA THR A 36 0.04 20.70 9.05
C THR A 36 -1.34 20.91 9.69
N PRO A 37 -2.20 21.78 9.13
CA PRO A 37 -3.54 22.02 9.68
C PRO A 37 -4.38 20.76 9.78
N ALA A 38 -5.16 20.63 10.87
CA ALA A 38 -6.03 19.49 11.10
C ALA A 38 -7.02 19.25 9.95
N ALA A 39 -7.53 20.32 9.32
CA ALA A 39 -8.41 20.23 8.15
C ALA A 39 -7.70 19.61 6.93
N THR A 40 -6.41 19.90 6.73
CA THR A 40 -5.61 19.30 5.67
C THR A 40 -5.34 17.82 5.94
N LYS A 41 -5.04 17.46 7.19
CA LYS A 41 -4.94 16.05 7.57
C LYS A 41 -6.28 15.34 7.32
N ASP A 42 -7.40 15.88 7.79
CA ASP A 42 -8.75 15.33 7.52
C ASP A 42 -9.01 15.14 6.02
N ALA A 43 -8.63 16.11 5.18
CA ALA A 43 -8.77 16.02 3.73
C ALA A 43 -7.96 14.88 3.09
N VAL A 44 -6.85 14.42 3.71
CA VAL A 44 -6.14 13.23 3.24
C VAL A 44 -7.05 12.02 3.25
N LEU A 45 -7.82 11.81 4.33
CA LEU A 45 -8.73 10.65 4.44
C LEU A 45 -9.76 10.64 3.31
N ALA A 46 -10.29 11.81 2.92
CA ALA A 46 -11.19 11.93 1.76
C ALA A 46 -10.55 11.45 0.46
N HIS A 47 -9.28 11.80 0.24
CA HIS A 47 -8.51 11.49 -0.97
C HIS A 47 -7.88 10.09 -0.94
N VAL A 48 -7.81 9.45 0.22
CA VAL A 48 -7.42 8.04 0.39
C VAL A 48 -8.57 7.11 0.02
N ALA A 49 -9.84 7.52 0.19
CA ALA A 49 -10.98 6.66 -0.09
C ALA A 49 -10.98 6.05 -1.52
N PRO A 50 -10.74 6.82 -2.61
CA PRO A 50 -10.62 6.22 -3.94
C PRO A 50 -9.46 5.22 -4.09
N TRP A 51 -8.36 5.43 -3.36
CA TRP A 51 -7.25 4.48 -3.32
C TRP A 51 -7.60 3.21 -2.55
N SER A 52 -8.32 3.33 -1.43
CA SER A 52 -8.83 2.19 -0.65
C SER A 52 -9.82 1.33 -1.46
N ASP A 53 -10.75 1.97 -2.19
CA ASP A 53 -11.62 1.28 -3.16
C ASP A 53 -10.79 0.56 -4.23
N ALA A 54 -9.75 1.21 -4.74
CA ALA A 54 -8.87 0.62 -5.72
C ALA A 54 -8.05 -0.56 -5.17
N PHE A 55 -7.64 -0.52 -3.91
CA PHE A 55 -6.91 -1.60 -3.25
C PHE A 55 -7.73 -2.90 -3.22
N GLN A 56 -9.00 -2.83 -2.80
CA GLN A 56 -9.89 -4.00 -2.84
C GLN A 56 -10.04 -4.57 -4.26
N ARG A 57 -10.10 -3.70 -5.27
CA ARG A 57 -10.09 -4.11 -6.68
C ARG A 57 -8.78 -4.79 -7.07
N MET A 58 -7.62 -4.31 -6.62
CA MET A 58 -6.31 -4.92 -6.86
C MET A 58 -6.24 -6.33 -6.26
N ILE A 59 -6.59 -6.49 -4.99
CA ILE A 59 -6.56 -7.79 -4.30
C ILE A 59 -7.57 -8.76 -4.91
N SER A 60 -8.76 -8.29 -5.29
CA SER A 60 -9.74 -9.10 -6.01
C SER A 60 -9.22 -9.60 -7.36
N VAL A 61 -8.47 -8.77 -8.09
CA VAL A 61 -7.86 -9.16 -9.37
C VAL A 61 -6.73 -10.16 -9.15
N ARG A 62 -5.86 -9.94 -8.15
CA ARG A 62 -4.84 -10.92 -7.74
C ARG A 62 -5.47 -12.27 -7.49
N ALA A 63 -6.50 -12.31 -6.63
CA ALA A 63 -7.23 -13.52 -6.32
C ALA A 63 -7.79 -14.14 -7.60
N ALA A 64 -8.50 -13.39 -8.45
CA ALA A 64 -9.12 -13.93 -9.66
C ALA A 64 -8.11 -14.56 -10.65
N PHE A 65 -6.94 -13.96 -10.83
CA PHE A 65 -5.95 -14.37 -11.84
C PHE A 65 -4.88 -15.33 -11.32
N GLU A 66 -4.86 -15.62 -10.01
CA GLU A 66 -3.93 -16.61 -9.45
C GLU A 66 -4.33 -18.04 -9.82
N THR A 67 -3.33 -18.77 -10.34
CA THR A 67 -3.47 -20.13 -10.87
C THR A 67 -2.69 -21.16 -10.05
N ASP A 68 -1.64 -20.73 -9.33
CA ASP A 68 -0.98 -21.58 -8.34
C ASP A 68 -1.95 -21.79 -7.16
N PRO A 69 -2.32 -23.03 -6.80
CA PRO A 69 -3.31 -23.28 -5.75
C PRO A 69 -2.92 -22.72 -4.39
N GLN A 70 -1.64 -22.79 -4.01
CA GLN A 70 -1.16 -22.28 -2.73
C GLN A 70 -1.24 -20.75 -2.69
N LEU A 71 -0.77 -20.09 -3.76
CA LEU A 71 -0.81 -18.63 -3.83
C LEU A 71 -2.25 -18.11 -3.97
N LYS A 72 -3.13 -18.90 -4.60
CA LYS A 72 -4.55 -18.59 -4.75
C LYS A 72 -5.27 -18.59 -3.41
N GLU A 73 -4.99 -19.58 -2.56
CA GLU A 73 -5.54 -19.66 -1.21
C GLU A 73 -5.16 -18.40 -0.41
N LEU A 74 -3.86 -18.06 -0.38
CA LEU A 74 -3.38 -16.85 0.28
C LEU A 74 -3.99 -15.56 -0.28
N ALA A 75 -4.19 -15.48 -1.60
CA ALA A 75 -4.82 -14.31 -2.20
C ALA A 75 -6.31 -14.18 -1.84
N LEU A 76 -7.01 -15.29 -1.61
CA LEU A 76 -8.41 -15.30 -1.17
C LEU A 76 -8.54 -14.97 0.32
N GLU A 77 -7.61 -15.45 1.16
CA GLU A 77 -7.53 -15.08 2.57
C GLU A 77 -7.33 -13.57 2.72
N HIS A 78 -6.32 -13.03 2.03
CA HIS A 78 -6.07 -11.59 2.01
C HIS A 78 -7.28 -10.80 1.46
N GLN A 79 -7.94 -11.28 0.39
CA GLN A 79 -9.17 -10.64 -0.09
C GLN A 79 -10.27 -10.58 0.98
N GLN A 80 -10.39 -11.62 1.82
CA GLN A 80 -11.41 -11.69 2.85
C GLN A 80 -11.08 -10.78 4.04
N GLU A 81 -9.80 -10.59 4.36
CA GLU A 81 -9.33 -9.66 5.40
C GLU A 81 -9.68 -8.21 5.02
N GLU A 82 -9.52 -7.83 3.76
CA GLU A 82 -9.83 -6.48 3.26
C GLU A 82 -11.32 -6.09 3.31
N VAL A 83 -12.22 -7.04 3.56
CA VAL A 83 -13.66 -6.77 3.63
C VAL A 83 -13.98 -5.90 4.85
N GLY A 84 -14.51 -4.71 4.58
CA GLY A 84 -14.92 -3.75 5.61
C GLY A 84 -13.91 -2.63 5.87
N HIS A 85 -12.70 -2.69 5.32
CA HIS A 85 -11.69 -1.63 5.49
C HIS A 85 -12.20 -0.27 4.98
N ASN A 86 -12.96 -0.24 3.89
CA ASN A 86 -13.54 1.00 3.36
C ASN A 86 -14.65 1.57 4.25
N ASP A 87 -15.43 0.72 4.92
CA ASP A 87 -16.44 1.16 5.89
C ASP A 87 -15.76 1.77 7.12
N ILE A 88 -14.69 1.14 7.61
CA ILE A 88 -13.86 1.65 8.72
C ILE A 88 -13.24 3.00 8.34
N LEU A 89 -12.73 3.15 7.11
CA LEU A 89 -12.18 4.42 6.60
C LEU A 89 -13.26 5.51 6.55
N ALA A 90 -14.46 5.18 6.06
CA ALA A 90 -15.58 6.12 5.99
C ALA A 90 -16.00 6.61 7.39
N ASP A 91 -16.08 5.69 8.37
CA ASP A 91 -16.40 6.02 9.77
C ASP A 91 -15.27 6.81 10.47
N SER A 92 -14.04 6.68 9.98
CA SER A 92 -12.86 7.39 10.47
C SER A 92 -12.78 8.85 10.01
N HIS A 93 -13.65 9.25 9.09
CA HIS A 93 -13.66 10.58 8.47
C HIS A 93 -14.66 11.52 9.18
N ARG A 94 -14.16 12.48 9.98
CA ARG A 94 -15.03 13.40 10.75
C ARG A 94 -16.00 14.20 9.90
N SER A 95 -15.60 14.58 8.69
CA SER A 95 -16.45 15.40 7.82
C SER A 95 -17.32 14.58 6.85
N GLY A 96 -17.26 13.24 6.90
CA GLY A 96 -18.00 12.32 6.02
C GLY A 96 -17.82 12.53 4.50
N ARG A 97 -16.84 13.34 4.07
CA ARG A 97 -16.59 13.60 2.65
C ARG A 97 -15.76 12.48 2.05
N THR A 98 -16.13 12.08 0.84
CA THR A 98 -15.26 11.27 -0.03
C THR A 98 -14.86 12.12 -1.22
N ALA A 99 -13.58 12.07 -1.59
CA ALA A 99 -13.13 12.72 -2.80
C ALA A 99 -13.66 11.98 -4.03
N GLY A 100 -13.84 12.72 -5.12
CA GLY A 100 -14.17 12.13 -6.41
C GLY A 100 -12.95 11.47 -7.06
N TRP A 101 -13.16 10.98 -8.27
CA TRP A 101 -12.12 10.40 -9.12
C TRP A 101 -10.97 11.40 -9.40
N ASP A 102 -9.73 10.92 -9.30
CA ASP A 102 -8.52 11.62 -9.73
C ASP A 102 -7.73 10.76 -10.73
N PRO A 103 -7.26 11.34 -11.86
CA PRO A 103 -6.59 10.59 -12.92
C PRO A 103 -5.28 9.93 -12.49
N VAL A 104 -4.51 10.54 -11.57
CA VAL A 104 -3.21 10.00 -11.16
C VAL A 104 -3.42 8.84 -10.19
N VAL A 105 -4.37 8.97 -9.26
CA VAL A 105 -4.74 7.88 -8.35
C VAL A 105 -5.28 6.68 -9.14
N GLU A 106 -6.19 6.91 -10.10
CA GLU A 106 -6.71 5.81 -10.93
C GLU A 106 -5.65 5.19 -11.83
N ALA A 107 -4.74 5.98 -12.41
CA ALA A 107 -3.66 5.44 -13.24
C ALA A 107 -2.71 4.55 -12.43
N GLY A 108 -2.33 4.97 -11.22
CA GLY A 108 -1.51 4.15 -10.32
C GLY A 108 -2.22 2.84 -9.95
N ALA A 109 -3.51 2.91 -9.64
CA ALA A 109 -4.31 1.73 -9.36
C ALA A 109 -4.42 0.77 -10.56
N ALA A 110 -4.67 1.31 -11.75
CA ALA A 110 -4.78 0.53 -12.98
C ALA A 110 -3.47 -0.21 -13.30
N TRP A 111 -2.31 0.40 -13.00
CA TRP A 111 -1.01 -0.25 -13.17
C TRP A 111 -0.90 -1.51 -12.31
N PHE A 112 -1.20 -1.43 -11.01
CA PHE A 112 -1.20 -2.61 -10.12
C PHE A 112 -2.20 -3.68 -10.58
N VAL A 113 -3.42 -3.27 -10.97
CA VAL A 113 -4.42 -4.19 -11.53
C VAL A 113 -3.89 -4.94 -12.74
N ASP A 114 -3.22 -4.25 -13.67
CA ASP A 114 -2.62 -4.89 -14.85
C ASP A 114 -1.48 -5.84 -14.47
N GLN A 115 -0.62 -5.45 -13.52
CA GLN A 115 0.44 -6.32 -13.01
C GLN A 115 -0.13 -7.58 -12.35
N PHE A 116 -1.19 -7.46 -11.54
CA PHE A 116 -1.86 -8.61 -10.92
C PHE A 116 -2.53 -9.55 -11.92
N ARG A 117 -2.86 -9.09 -13.13
CA ARG A 117 -3.37 -9.96 -14.19
C ARG A 117 -2.27 -10.71 -14.92
N THR A 118 -1.14 -10.04 -15.15
CA THR A 118 -0.16 -10.47 -16.16
C THR A 118 1.09 -11.11 -15.58
N LEU A 119 1.53 -10.69 -14.40
CA LEU A 119 2.79 -11.17 -13.81
C LEU A 119 2.67 -12.60 -13.26
N PRO A 120 3.80 -13.33 -13.13
CA PRO A 120 3.84 -14.62 -12.44
C PRO A 120 3.43 -14.52 -10.96
N GLY A 121 2.96 -15.63 -10.37
CA GLY A 121 2.41 -15.64 -9.01
C GLY A 121 3.34 -15.05 -7.94
N LEU A 122 4.63 -15.38 -7.94
CA LEU A 122 5.58 -14.80 -6.98
C LEU A 122 5.83 -13.30 -7.17
N HIS A 123 5.72 -12.79 -8.39
CA HIS A 123 5.81 -11.35 -8.64
C HIS A 123 4.57 -10.63 -8.11
N ARG A 124 3.39 -11.26 -8.18
CA ARG A 124 2.18 -10.75 -7.52
C ARG A 124 2.30 -10.77 -6.01
N VAL A 125 2.92 -11.81 -5.43
CA VAL A 125 3.25 -11.87 -4.00
C VAL A 125 4.15 -10.70 -3.61
N VAL A 126 5.19 -10.40 -4.40
CA VAL A 126 6.05 -9.23 -4.19
C VAL A 126 5.25 -7.93 -4.18
N LEU A 127 4.38 -7.70 -5.17
CA LEU A 127 3.58 -6.49 -5.24
C LEU A 127 2.62 -6.33 -4.06
N ALA A 128 1.90 -7.39 -3.71
CA ALA A 128 0.97 -7.36 -2.58
C ALA A 128 1.75 -7.14 -1.27
N HIS A 129 2.65 -8.06 -0.94
CA HIS A 129 3.19 -8.14 0.42
C HIS A 129 4.40 -7.25 0.66
N LEU A 130 5.23 -6.97 -0.35
CA LEU A 130 6.46 -6.19 -0.15
C LEU A 130 6.31 -4.71 -0.54
N VAL A 131 5.25 -4.35 -1.27
CA VAL A 131 5.01 -2.97 -1.71
C VAL A 131 3.70 -2.42 -1.17
N LEU A 132 2.57 -3.08 -1.46
CA LEU A 132 1.27 -2.58 -1.02
C LEU A 132 1.14 -2.64 0.52
N GLU A 133 1.45 -3.77 1.16
CA GLU A 133 1.42 -3.87 2.63
C GLU A 133 2.52 -3.05 3.30
N ALA A 134 3.75 -3.08 2.78
CA ALA A 134 4.83 -2.25 3.34
C ALA A 134 4.52 -0.75 3.24
N GLY A 135 3.89 -0.34 2.14
CA GLY A 135 3.40 1.01 1.93
C GLY A 135 2.23 1.36 2.87
N SER A 136 1.28 0.43 3.04
CA SER A 136 0.15 0.53 3.96
C SER A 136 0.64 0.67 5.40
N LEU A 137 1.51 -0.20 5.90
CA LEU A 137 2.13 -0.12 7.21
C LEU A 137 2.85 1.22 7.43
N THR A 138 3.62 1.68 6.44
CA THR A 138 4.32 2.97 6.53
C THR A 138 3.35 4.14 6.61
N PHE A 139 2.28 4.11 5.80
CA PHE A 139 1.22 5.11 5.81
C PHE A 139 0.43 5.09 7.12
N SER A 140 0.10 3.91 7.63
CA SER A 140 -0.67 3.72 8.85
C SER A 140 0.09 4.14 10.09
N ASN A 141 1.42 3.95 10.12
CA ASN A 141 2.28 4.52 11.15
C ASN A 141 2.20 6.05 11.20
N ALA A 142 2.33 6.72 10.04
CA ALA A 142 2.18 8.17 9.95
C ALA A 142 0.75 8.64 10.27
N GLY A 143 -0.25 7.86 9.84
CA GLY A 143 -1.66 8.07 10.14
C GLY A 143 -1.97 7.99 11.63
N SER A 144 -1.44 7.00 12.34
CA SER A 144 -1.61 6.83 13.79
C SER A 144 -1.04 8.01 14.59
N LEU A 145 0.06 8.61 14.12
CA LEU A 145 0.60 9.86 14.69
C LEU A 145 -0.32 11.06 14.43
N ALA A 146 -0.84 11.16 13.20
CA ALA A 146 -1.73 12.25 12.79
C ALA A 146 -3.13 12.16 13.41
N PHE A 147 -3.60 10.94 13.70
CA PHE A 147 -4.95 10.62 14.17
C PHE A 147 -4.90 9.57 15.30
N PRO A 148 -4.47 9.95 16.51
CA PRO A 148 -4.39 9.00 17.61
C PRO A 148 -5.73 8.32 17.92
N GLY A 149 -5.73 6.98 17.97
CA GLY A 149 -6.91 6.16 18.25
C GLY A 149 -7.88 5.98 17.08
N ASN A 150 -7.48 6.33 15.85
CA ASN A 150 -8.27 6.11 14.66
C ASN A 150 -8.25 4.63 14.25
N ALA A 151 -9.43 4.04 14.09
CA ALA A 151 -9.59 2.60 13.86
C ALA A 151 -9.03 2.13 12.53
N TYR A 152 -9.08 2.96 11.48
CA TYR A 152 -8.53 2.61 10.17
C TYR A 152 -7.02 2.37 10.24
N PHE A 153 -6.27 3.28 10.89
CA PHE A 153 -4.82 3.14 11.00
C PHE A 153 -4.38 2.07 12.00
N ALA A 154 -5.18 1.80 13.04
CA ALA A 154 -4.88 0.74 14.00
C ALA A 154 -5.01 -0.68 13.42
N LEU A 155 -5.83 -0.86 12.38
CA LEU A 155 -6.05 -2.16 11.74
C LEU A 155 -4.80 -2.67 10.99
N HIS A 156 -4.02 -1.74 10.45
CA HIS A 156 -2.89 -1.99 9.56
C HIS A 156 -1.54 -2.12 10.29
N ASP A 157 -1.51 -2.11 11.62
CA ASP A 157 -0.24 -2.16 12.38
C ASP A 157 0.30 -3.60 12.48
N GLU A 158 -0.45 -4.54 13.05
CA GLU A 158 -0.01 -5.93 13.23
C GLU A 158 -0.23 -6.79 11.96
N ALA A 159 -1.34 -6.58 11.25
CA ALA A 159 -1.70 -7.40 10.07
C ALA A 159 -0.68 -7.23 8.93
N ASP A 160 -0.30 -5.98 8.62
CA ASP A 160 0.59 -5.69 7.51
C ASP A 160 2.02 -6.21 7.78
N GLU A 161 2.50 -6.23 9.03
CA GLU A 161 3.80 -6.84 9.39
C GLU A 161 3.83 -8.34 9.08
N GLU A 162 2.81 -9.09 9.49
CA GLU A 162 2.69 -10.52 9.20
C GLU A 162 2.63 -10.79 7.69
N HIS A 163 1.93 -9.93 6.94
CA HIS A 163 1.87 -10.02 5.49
C HIS A 163 3.22 -9.76 4.82
N ILE A 164 3.99 -8.77 5.28
CA ILE A 164 5.34 -8.51 4.75
C ILE A 164 6.25 -9.71 4.99
N GLU A 165 6.22 -10.29 6.19
CA GLU A 165 6.98 -11.51 6.51
C GLU A 165 6.59 -12.68 5.62
N MET A 166 5.30 -12.83 5.32
CA MET A 166 4.78 -13.85 4.40
C MET A 166 5.39 -13.69 2.99
N GLY A 167 5.50 -12.46 2.49
CA GLY A 167 6.13 -12.17 1.20
C GLY A 167 7.56 -12.68 1.11
N TYR A 168 8.40 -12.38 2.10
CA TYR A 168 9.79 -12.86 2.15
C TYR A 168 9.89 -14.37 2.33
N ARG A 169 9.01 -14.95 3.15
CA ARG A 169 8.96 -16.40 3.38
C ARG A 169 8.68 -17.15 2.09
N LEU A 170 7.69 -16.72 1.31
CA LEU A 170 7.37 -17.33 0.02
C LEU A 170 8.53 -17.26 -0.97
N LEU A 171 9.22 -16.11 -1.06
CA LEU A 171 10.43 -16.00 -1.89
C LEU A 171 11.60 -16.86 -1.39
N ALA A 172 11.66 -17.16 -0.09
CA ALA A 172 12.67 -18.05 0.48
C ALA A 172 12.41 -19.53 0.15
N GLU A 173 11.13 -19.93 0.25
CA GLU A 173 10.67 -21.30 0.04
C GLU A 173 10.61 -21.68 -1.43
N ARG A 174 10.33 -20.69 -2.29
CA ARG A 174 10.10 -20.86 -3.72
C ARG A 174 11.27 -20.27 -4.50
N GLN A 175 11.74 -20.98 -5.54
CA GLN A 175 12.91 -20.58 -6.34
C GLN A 175 12.55 -20.23 -7.79
N ASP A 176 11.25 -20.15 -8.10
CA ASP A 176 10.68 -19.78 -9.40
C ASP A 176 10.59 -18.25 -9.58
N TRP A 177 11.65 -17.53 -9.22
CA TRP A 177 11.81 -16.10 -9.42
C TRP A 177 13.26 -15.75 -9.77
N GLN A 178 13.46 -14.60 -10.41
CA GLN A 178 14.78 -14.07 -10.73
C GLN A 178 15.01 -12.75 -10.01
N LEU A 179 16.19 -12.59 -9.42
CA LEU A 179 16.55 -11.40 -8.65
C LEU A 179 16.40 -10.10 -9.45
N GLY A 180 16.86 -10.08 -10.70
CA GLY A 180 16.74 -8.91 -11.56
C GLY A 180 15.28 -8.50 -11.82
N GLU A 181 14.41 -9.47 -12.08
CA GLU A 181 12.98 -9.22 -12.33
C GLU A 181 12.27 -8.69 -11.08
N VAL A 182 12.55 -9.28 -9.92
CA VAL A 182 11.94 -8.87 -8.65
C VAL A 182 12.41 -7.48 -8.21
N THR A 183 13.71 -7.18 -8.34
CA THR A 183 14.25 -5.86 -7.95
C THR A 183 13.77 -4.75 -8.88
N GLU A 184 13.72 -5.00 -10.18
CA GLU A 184 13.12 -4.05 -11.14
C GLU A 184 11.62 -3.82 -10.87
N LEU A 185 10.88 -4.89 -10.51
CA LEU A 185 9.47 -4.77 -10.15
C LEU A 185 9.27 -3.93 -8.89
N LEU A 186 10.08 -4.14 -7.85
CA LEU A 186 10.07 -3.32 -6.64
C LEU A 186 10.31 -1.84 -6.98
N ASP A 187 11.34 -1.55 -7.79
CA ASP A 187 11.69 -0.19 -8.18
C ASP A 187 10.51 0.53 -8.86
N HIS A 188 9.84 -0.12 -9.81
CA HIS A 188 8.67 0.46 -10.48
C HIS A 188 7.47 0.61 -9.53
N ALA A 189 7.16 -0.42 -8.75
CA ALA A 189 6.00 -0.41 -7.87
C ALA A 189 6.10 0.68 -6.79
N TRP A 190 7.29 0.88 -6.21
CA TRP A 190 7.53 1.95 -5.25
C TRP A 190 7.47 3.35 -5.86
N GLN A 191 7.88 3.53 -7.12
CA GLN A 191 7.66 4.80 -7.83
C GLN A 191 6.17 5.10 -8.01
N ILE A 192 5.37 4.08 -8.37
CA ILE A 192 3.93 4.24 -8.57
C ILE A 192 3.22 4.57 -7.25
N ILE A 193 3.47 3.84 -6.17
CA ILE A 193 2.81 4.13 -4.87
C ILE A 193 3.24 5.49 -4.33
N THR A 194 4.52 5.88 -4.49
CA THR A 194 4.99 7.22 -4.11
C THR A 194 4.28 8.31 -4.91
N MET A 195 4.13 8.13 -6.22
CA MET A 195 3.41 9.07 -7.09
C MET A 195 1.95 9.25 -6.65
N VAL A 196 1.25 8.15 -6.34
CA VAL A 196 -0.13 8.20 -5.84
C VAL A 196 -0.21 8.93 -4.51
N SER A 197 0.67 8.59 -3.57
CA SER A 197 0.71 9.22 -2.24
C SER A 197 0.99 10.71 -2.32
N ASP A 198 1.97 11.12 -3.14
CA ASP A 198 2.27 12.53 -3.38
C ASP A 198 1.08 13.29 -3.97
N ARG A 199 0.34 12.64 -4.88
CA ARG A 199 -0.89 13.21 -5.43
C ARG A 199 -1.96 13.42 -4.36
N ILE A 200 -2.19 12.42 -3.50
CA ILE A 200 -3.15 12.53 -2.39
C ILE A 200 -2.81 13.72 -1.49
N ALA A 201 -1.53 13.90 -1.18
CA ALA A 201 -1.05 15.03 -0.38
C ALA A 201 -1.29 16.39 -1.08
N GLU A 202 -1.03 16.47 -2.39
CA GLU A 202 -1.30 17.66 -3.19
C GLU A 202 -2.79 18.04 -3.18
N LEU A 203 -3.66 17.05 -3.42
CA LEU A 203 -5.11 17.23 -3.43
C LEU A 203 -5.64 17.70 -2.07
N ALA A 204 -5.17 17.10 -0.99
CA ALA A 204 -5.54 17.50 0.37
C ALA A 204 -5.15 18.95 0.67
N ARG A 205 -3.94 19.39 0.26
CA ARG A 205 -3.51 20.80 0.41
C ARG A 205 -4.37 21.74 -0.44
N ARG A 206 -4.61 21.40 -1.71
CA ARG A 206 -5.38 22.24 -2.63
C ARG A 206 -6.78 22.53 -2.08
N ASP A 207 -7.44 21.51 -1.55
CA ASP A 207 -8.84 21.61 -1.11
C ASP A 207 -9.00 22.35 0.23
N THR A 208 -7.90 22.65 0.94
CA THR A 208 -7.93 23.35 2.24
C THR A 208 -7.21 24.70 2.24
N VAL A 209 -6.47 25.03 1.18
CA VAL A 209 -5.80 26.32 1.01
C VAL A 209 -6.77 27.44 0.54
N VAL A 210 -7.98 27.10 0.10
CA VAL A 210 -9.01 28.09 -0.25
C VAL A 210 -9.85 28.43 1.00
N PRO A 211 -9.92 29.71 1.43
CA PRO A 211 -10.87 30.11 2.48
C PRO A 211 -12.30 29.91 1.99
N ALA A 212 -13.16 29.37 2.86
CA ALA A 212 -14.61 29.48 2.70
C ALA A 212 -15.06 30.95 2.68
#